data_AF-A0A5B9E6N0-F1
#
_entry.id   AF-A0A5B9E6N0-F1
#
_cell.length_a   1.000
_cell.length_b   1.000
_cell.length_c   1.000
_cell.angle_alpha   90.00
_cell.angle_beta   90.00
_cell.angle_gamma   90.00
#
_symmetry.space_group_name_H-M   'P 1'
#
loop_
_entity.id
_entity.type
_entity.pdbx_description
1 polymer ?
#
loop_
_entity_poly.entity_id
_entity_poly.type
_entity_poly.pdbx_seq_one_letter_code
_entity_poly.pdbx_strand_id
1 'polypeptide(L)' 'MKGKSPEMLARAATRSPLERLGQPADIAGAVSFLAGPDGEWVNGQTIRVNGGFS' A
#
# COMPACT_ATOMS: atom_id res chain seq x y z
N MET A 1 -9.78 9.15 -8.74
CA MET A 1 -8.84 10.17 -8.22
C MET A 1 -9.20 11.53 -8.80
N LYS A 2 -10.19 12.23 -8.25
CA LYS A 2 -10.55 13.56 -8.74
C LYS A 2 -9.56 14.57 -8.14
N GLY A 3 -8.89 15.36 -8.97
CA GLY A 3 -8.02 16.47 -8.53
C GLY A 3 -6.51 16.28 -8.71
N LYS A 4 -6.02 15.16 -9.27
CA LYS A 4 -4.60 15.00 -9.64
C LYS A 4 -4.45 14.95 -11.16
N SER A 5 -3.52 15.73 -11.71
CA SER A 5 -3.16 15.68 -13.12
C SER A 5 -2.51 14.34 -13.47
N PRO A 6 -2.59 13.89 -14.74
CA PRO A 6 -1.94 12.67 -15.20
C PRO A 6 -0.43 12.64 -14.91
N GLU A 7 0.26 13.77 -15.04
CA GLU A 7 1.70 13.89 -14.79
C GLU A 7 2.03 13.68 -13.31
N MET A 8 1.19 14.20 -12.41
CA MET A 8 1.34 13.95 -10.97
C MET A 8 1.11 12.48 -10.62
N LEU A 9 0.19 11.80 -11.31
CA LEU A 9 -0.05 10.37 -11.12
C LEU A 9 1.12 9.53 -11.64
N ALA A 10 1.65 9.86 -12.82
CA ALA A 10 2.81 9.21 -13.40
C ALA A 10 4.05 9.35 -12.51
N ARG A 11 4.35 10.57 -12.06
CA ARG A 11 5.45 10.82 -11.11
C ARG A 11 5.25 10.09 -9.78
N ALA A 12 4.01 9.96 -9.31
CA ALA A 12 3.75 9.24 -8.08
C ALA A 12 3.98 7.73 -8.22
N ALA A 13 3.73 7.14 -9.40
CA ALA A 13 3.96 5.72 -9.67
C ALA A 13 5.44 5.33 -9.61
N THR A 14 6.36 6.20 -10.04
CA THR A 14 7.81 5.94 -10.05
C THR A 14 8.47 5.99 -8.67
N ARG A 15 7.73 6.38 -7.62
CA ARG A 15 8.29 6.49 -6.28
C ARG A 15 8.39 5.13 -5.57
N SER A 16 7.56 4.18 -5.97
CA SER A 16 7.62 2.81 -5.48
C SER A 16 8.48 1.97 -6.43
N PRO A 17 9.35 1.08 -5.92
CA PRO A 17 10.01 0.05 -6.74
C PRO A 17 9.08 -0.80 -7.62
N LEU A 18 7.78 -0.86 -7.28
CA LEU A 18 6.79 -1.58 -8.08
C LEU A 18 6.26 -0.76 -9.28
N GLU A 19 6.74 0.48 -9.47
CA GLU A 19 6.48 1.35 -10.63
C GLU A 19 5.00 1.58 -10.97
N ARG A 20 4.12 1.44 -9.97
CA ARG A 20 2.68 1.66 -10.10
C ARG A 20 2.09 2.28 -8.85
N LEU A 21 0.94 2.91 -9.01
CA LEU A 21 0.12 3.33 -7.88
C LEU A 21 -0.49 2.11 -7.19
N GLY A 22 -0.45 2.13 -5.86
CA GLY A 22 -1.19 1.17 -5.05
C GLY A 22 -2.68 1.24 -5.32
N GLN A 23 -3.31 0.07 -5.33
CA GLN A 23 -4.74 -0.14 -5.45
C GLN A 23 -5.28 -0.63 -4.10
N PRO A 24 -6.58 -0.47 -3.82
CA PRO A 24 -7.18 -0.96 -2.57
C PRO A 24 -6.89 -2.45 -2.30
N ALA A 25 -6.81 -3.28 -3.34
CA ALA A 25 -6.50 -4.69 -3.21
C ALA A 25 -5.10 -4.97 -2.65
N ASP A 26 -4.12 -4.08 -2.84
CA ASP A 26 -2.74 -4.26 -2.37
C ASP A 26 -2.64 -4.23 -0.84
N ILE A 27 -3.50 -3.46 -0.17
CA ILE A 27 -3.55 -3.39 1.30
C ILE A 27 -4.54 -4.38 1.89
N ALA A 28 -5.56 -4.80 1.13
CA ALA A 28 -6.63 -5.67 1.61
C ALA A 28 -6.11 -7.01 2.17
N GLY A 29 -5.13 -7.64 1.52
CA GLY A 29 -4.54 -8.89 2.00
C GLY A 29 -3.83 -8.73 3.34
N ALA A 30 -3.04 -7.66 3.50
CA ALA A 30 -2.37 -7.36 4.76
C ALA A 30 -3.36 -7.08 5.89
N VAL A 31 -4.45 -6.35 5.61
CA VAL A 31 -5.53 -6.12 6.57
C VAL A 31 -6.22 -7.43 6.95
N SER A 32 -6.55 -8.27 5.98
CA SER A 32 -7.20 -9.56 6.22
C SER A 32 -6.33 -10.49 7.06
N PHE A 33 -5.01 -10.50 6.85
CA PHE A 33 -4.06 -11.24 7.67
C PHE A 33 -4.03 -10.70 9.10
N LEU A 34 -3.82 -9.39 9.27
CA LEU A 34 -3.66 -8.77 10.60
C LEU A 34 -4.95 -8.82 11.43
N ALA A 35 -6.11 -8.70 10.80
CA ALA A 35 -7.40 -8.80 11.47
C ALA A 35 -7.92 -10.24 11.60
N GLY A 36 -7.26 -11.20 10.91
CA GLY A 36 -7.61 -12.60 10.91
C GLY A 36 -6.90 -13.40 12.01
N PRO A 37 -7.17 -14.72 12.10
CA PRO A 37 -6.54 -15.58 13.09
C PRO A 37 -5.01 -15.64 12.94
N ASP A 38 -4.51 -15.51 11.71
CA ASP A 38 -3.07 -15.56 11.42
C ASP A 38 -2.30 -14.34 11.97
N GLY A 39 -3.02 -13.26 12.31
CA GLY A 39 -2.45 -12.02 12.86
C GLY A 39 -2.39 -11.96 14.39
N GLU A 40 -2.90 -12.96 15.12
CA GLU A 40 -3.15 -12.89 16.57
C GLU A 40 -1.96 -12.39 17.39
N TRP A 41 -0.74 -12.80 17.02
CA TRP A 41 0.49 -12.44 17.73
C TRP A 41 1.24 -11.23 17.16
N VAL A 42 0.69 -10.55 16.14
CA VAL A 42 1.30 -9.37 15.52
C VAL A 42 0.63 -8.11 16.03
N ASN A 43 1.21 -7.49 17.06
CA ASN A 43 0.68 -6.28 17.71
C ASN A 43 1.74 -5.20 17.90
N GLY A 44 1.29 -3.95 18.08
CA GLY A 44 2.15 -2.79 18.32
C GLY A 44 3.03 -2.34 17.13
N GLN A 45 2.83 -2.92 15.94
CA GLN A 45 3.67 -2.65 14.77
C GLN A 45 3.04 -1.61 13.84
N THR A 46 3.89 -0.79 13.21
CA THR A 46 3.52 -0.01 12.03
C THR A 46 4.05 -0.71 10.78
N ILE A 47 3.17 -1.35 10.01
CA ILE A 47 3.53 -2.10 8.80
C ILE A 47 3.21 -1.25 7.56
N ARG A 48 4.23 -0.94 6.75
CA ARG A 48 4.07 -0.18 5.51
C ARG A 48 3.72 -1.10 4.33
N VAL A 49 2.50 -0.98 3.82
CA VAL A 49 2.06 -1.66 2.59
C VAL A 49 2.06 -0.66 1.43
N ASN A 50 3.26 -0.28 0.98
CA ASN A 50 3.46 0.85 0.07
C ASN A 50 4.31 0.52 -1.16
N GLY A 51 4.53 -0.77 -1.45
CA GLY A 51 5.37 -1.22 -2.56
C GLY A 51 6.86 -0.93 -2.41
N GLY A 52 7.33 -0.56 -1.21
CA GLY A 52 8.74 -0.24 -0.96
C GLY A 52 9.10 1.23 -1.14
N PHE A 53 8.10 2.13 -1.22
CA PHE A 53 8.34 3.57 -1.18
C PHE A 53 9.07 3.97 0.11
N SER A 54 10.22 4.64 -0.04
CA SER A 54 11.09 5.08 1.06
C SER A 54 10.58 6.36 1.71
#